data_AF-A0AA43HWT6-F1
#
_entry.id   AF-A0AA43HWT6-F1
#
_cell.length_a   1.000
_cell.length_b   1.000
_cell.length_c   1.000
_cell.angle_alpha   90.00
_cell.angle_beta   90.00
_cell.angle_gamma   90.00
#
_symmetry.space_group_name_H-M   'P 1'
#
loop_
_entity.id
_entity.type
_entity.pdbx_description
1 polymer ?
#
loop_
_entity_poly.entity_id
_entity_poly.type
_entity_poly.pdbx_seq_one_letter_code
_entity_poly.pdbx_strand_id
1 'polypeptide(L)'
;MGNLTKYEALLGELEPYTPSALTLKKALADTGISDLNDEYVANSDKRSIALAAISVLKKMIVLTSDSLGKSSQGYSVAQLEKRIKDLCAENGLDASEFVEVPSITDGSNLW
;
A
#
# COMPACT_ATOMS: atom_id res chain seq x y z
N MET A 1 3.91 24.14 15.42
CA MET A 1 3.81 23.05 14.43
C MET A 1 2.50 22.34 14.71
N GLY A 2 1.61 22.17 13.73
CA GLY A 2 0.44 21.31 13.91
C GLY A 2 0.91 19.87 14.10
N ASN A 3 0.38 19.18 15.09
CA ASN A 3 0.68 17.77 15.31
C ASN A 3 0.22 16.98 14.09
N LEU A 4 1.13 16.17 13.53
CA LEU A 4 0.83 15.32 12.38
C LEU A 4 -0.25 14.32 12.79
N THR A 5 -1.36 14.28 12.09
CA THR A 5 -2.40 13.28 12.37
C THR A 5 -2.05 11.93 11.77
N LYS A 6 -2.61 10.83 12.29
CA LYS A 6 -2.43 9.49 11.72
C LYS A 6 -2.86 9.41 10.24
N TYR A 7 -3.88 10.18 9.87
CA TYR A 7 -4.32 10.30 8.47
C TYR A 7 -3.29 11.00 7.58
N GLU A 8 -2.71 12.12 8.04
CA GLU A 8 -1.68 12.86 7.30
C GLU A 8 -0.38 12.06 7.19
N ALA A 9 -0.02 11.30 8.23
CA ALA A 9 1.14 10.41 8.21
C ALA A 9 1.02 9.36 7.09
N LEU A 10 -0.14 8.73 6.98
CA LEU A 10 -0.40 7.73 5.95
C LEU A 10 -0.43 8.35 4.54
N LEU A 11 -0.99 9.55 4.40
CA LEU A 11 -0.94 10.31 3.14
C LEU A 11 0.50 10.57 2.70
N GLY A 12 1.36 11.00 3.62
CA GLY A 12 2.78 11.26 3.35
C GLY A 12 3.55 10.02 2.89
N GLU A 13 3.26 8.83 3.43
CA GLU A 13 3.91 7.60 2.95
C GLU A 13 3.49 7.20 1.53
N LEU A 14 2.24 7.53 1.18
CA LEU A 14 1.64 7.17 -0.10
C LEU A 14 1.90 8.18 -1.21
N GLU A 15 2.45 9.37 -0.94
CA GLU A 15 2.88 10.28 -2.00
C GLU A 15 3.90 9.61 -2.94
N PRO A 16 3.79 9.76 -4.28
CA PRO A 16 2.89 10.63 -5.07
C PRO A 16 1.53 10.02 -5.43
N TYR A 17 1.16 8.86 -4.89
CA TYR A 17 -0.10 8.20 -5.18
C TYR A 17 -1.24 8.81 -4.37
N THR A 18 -2.39 9.05 -5.01
CA THR A 18 -3.59 9.61 -4.36
C THR A 18 -4.72 8.57 -4.33
N PRO A 19 -4.73 7.65 -3.35
CA PRO A 19 -5.84 6.72 -3.15
C PRO A 19 -7.14 7.45 -2.83
N SER A 20 -8.26 6.74 -2.99
CA SER A 20 -9.55 7.26 -2.50
C SER A 20 -9.54 7.39 -0.98
N ALA A 21 -10.18 8.43 -0.45
CA ALA A 21 -10.29 8.61 1.02
C ALA A 21 -10.94 7.38 1.70
N LEU A 22 -11.84 6.69 1.00
CA LEU A 22 -12.49 5.47 1.50
C LEU A 22 -11.50 4.30 1.63
N THR A 23 -10.57 4.14 0.68
CA THR A 23 -9.51 3.13 0.78
C THR A 23 -8.56 3.40 1.94
N LEU A 24 -8.26 4.67 2.23
CA LEU A 24 -7.41 5.06 3.36
C LEU A 24 -8.08 4.75 4.70
N LYS A 25 -9.34 5.17 4.86
CA LYS A 25 -10.12 4.89 6.09
C LYS A 25 -10.27 3.40 6.34
N LYS A 26 -10.52 2.62 5.28
CA LYS A 26 -10.61 1.16 5.38
C LYS A 26 -9.28 0.54 5.81
N ALA A 27 -8.17 0.94 5.21
CA ALA A 27 -6.84 0.39 5.54
C ALA A 27 -6.42 0.70 6.98
N LEU A 28 -6.76 1.90 7.48
CA LEU A 28 -6.52 2.27 8.88
C LEU A 28 -7.41 1.45 9.84
N ALA A 29 -8.69 1.25 9.49
CA ALA A 29 -9.57 0.39 10.27
C ALA A 29 -9.09 -1.08 10.29
N ASP A 30 -8.61 -1.60 9.16
CA ASP A 30 -8.08 -2.97 9.02
C ASP A 30 -6.83 -3.18 9.91
N THR A 31 -6.09 -2.11 10.24
CA THR A 31 -4.90 -2.14 11.13
C THR A 31 -5.20 -1.82 12.59
N GLY A 32 -6.49 -1.64 12.94
CA GLY A 32 -6.94 -1.35 14.30
C GLY A 32 -6.85 0.13 14.70
N ILE A 33 -6.61 1.04 13.75
CA ILE A 33 -6.62 2.49 14.00
C ILE A 33 -8.02 3.03 13.76
N SER A 34 -8.76 3.26 14.86
CA SER A 34 -10.10 3.87 14.85
C SER A 34 -10.06 5.39 14.69
N ASP A 35 -9.07 6.02 15.33
CA ASP A 35 -9.01 7.47 15.54
C ASP A 35 -8.04 8.14 14.57
N LEU A 36 -8.57 8.50 13.40
CA LEU A 36 -7.81 9.09 12.28
C LEU A 36 -7.24 10.49 12.60
N ASN A 37 -7.93 11.23 13.47
CA ASN A 37 -7.60 12.60 13.86
C ASN A 37 -6.66 12.67 15.07
N ASP A 38 -6.31 11.53 15.65
CA ASP A 38 -5.32 11.49 16.72
C ASP A 38 -3.95 11.88 16.20
N GLU A 39 -3.15 12.38 17.14
CA GLU A 39 -1.74 12.63 16.92
C GLU A 39 -0.99 11.33 16.57
N TYR A 40 -0.17 11.41 15.53
CA TYR A 40 0.69 10.33 15.09
C TYR A 40 1.84 10.14 16.08
N VAL A 41 1.92 8.94 16.67
CA VAL A 41 3.02 8.56 17.55
C VAL A 41 3.92 7.55 16.82
N ALA A 42 5.07 8.02 16.35
CA ALA A 42 6.02 7.20 15.58
C ALA A 42 6.44 5.88 16.27
N ASN A 43 6.45 5.82 17.60
CA ASN A 43 6.82 4.61 18.34
C ASN A 43 5.75 3.52 18.33
N SER A 44 4.47 3.88 18.19
CA SER A 44 3.34 2.94 18.27
C SER A 44 2.66 2.76 16.92
N ASP A 45 2.44 3.85 16.19
CA ASP A 45 1.58 3.86 15.01
C ASP A 45 2.35 3.62 13.71
N LYS A 46 3.69 3.79 13.70
CA LYS A 46 4.51 3.68 12.49
C LYS A 46 4.32 2.34 11.78
N ARG A 47 4.37 1.23 12.53
CA ARG A 47 4.22 -0.12 11.95
C ARG A 47 2.81 -0.34 11.39
N SER A 48 1.80 0.14 12.10
CA SER A 48 0.39 0.03 11.70
C SER A 48 0.09 0.86 10.44
N ILE A 49 0.63 2.08 10.38
CA ILE A 49 0.51 2.97 9.21
C ILE A 49 1.21 2.39 7.99
N ALA A 50 2.42 1.84 8.16
CA ALA A 50 3.14 1.17 7.08
C ALA A 50 2.36 -0.04 6.53
N LEU A 51 1.78 -0.87 7.40
CA LEU A 51 0.91 -1.99 6.99
C LEU A 51 -0.34 -1.49 6.23
N ALA A 52 -0.97 -0.42 6.72
CA ALA A 52 -2.10 0.19 6.05
C ALA A 52 -1.69 0.72 4.66
N ALA A 53 -0.56 1.42 4.53
CA ALA A 53 -0.02 1.90 3.27
C ALA A 53 0.25 0.76 2.27
N ILE A 54 0.90 -0.33 2.72
CA ILE A 54 1.15 -1.52 1.91
C ILE A 54 -0.17 -2.12 1.40
N SER A 55 -1.20 -2.22 2.24
CA SER A 55 -2.50 -2.76 1.86
C SER A 55 -3.20 -1.90 0.79
N VAL A 56 -3.01 -0.58 0.83
CA VAL A 56 -3.54 0.36 -0.16
C VAL A 56 -2.80 0.21 -1.48
N LEU A 57 -1.46 0.14 -1.46
CA LEU A 57 -0.63 -0.05 -2.65
C LEU A 57 -0.94 -1.41 -3.32
N LYS A 58 -1.13 -2.48 -2.54
CA LYS A 58 -1.54 -3.80 -3.06
C LYS A 58 -2.89 -3.72 -3.79
N LYS A 59 -3.89 -3.04 -3.21
CA LYS A 59 -5.19 -2.80 -3.88
C LYS A 59 -5.03 -1.99 -5.17
N MET A 60 -4.16 -0.99 -5.19
CA MET A 60 -3.87 -0.24 -6.42
C MET A 60 -3.29 -1.12 -7.52
N ILE A 61 -2.31 -1.99 -7.19
CA ILE A 61 -1.74 -2.94 -8.16
C ILE A 61 -2.84 -3.82 -8.77
N VAL A 62 -3.73 -4.38 -7.96
CA VAL A 62 -4.84 -5.22 -8.44
C VAL A 62 -5.76 -4.44 -9.38
N LEU A 63 -6.14 -3.21 -9.02
CA LEU A 63 -6.99 -2.36 -9.86
C LEU A 63 -6.32 -1.95 -11.17
N THR A 64 -5.01 -1.66 -11.16
CA THR A 64 -4.24 -1.34 -12.36
C THR A 64 -4.09 -2.56 -13.26
N SER A 65 -3.91 -3.75 -12.71
CA SER A 65 -3.86 -5.02 -13.45
C SER A 65 -5.21 -5.39 -14.06
N ASP A 66 -6.33 -5.12 -13.39
CA ASP A 66 -7.68 -5.36 -13.94
C ASP A 66 -8.02 -4.38 -15.09
N SER A 67 -7.44 -3.18 -15.05
CA SER A 67 -7.64 -2.11 -16.04
C SER A 67 -6.80 -2.23 -17.33
N LEU A 68 -6.12 -3.37 -17.55
CA LEU A 68 -5.28 -3.67 -18.73
C LEU A 68 -5.96 -3.48 -20.11
N GLY A 69 -7.24 -3.11 -20.16
CA GLY A 69 -7.97 -2.83 -21.40
C GLY A 69 -8.05 -1.37 -21.86
N LYS A 70 -7.91 -0.35 -21.00
CA LYS A 70 -8.20 1.05 -21.42
C LYS A 70 -7.34 2.09 -20.69
N SER A 71 -6.41 2.69 -21.45
CA SER A 71 -5.73 3.97 -21.16
C SER A 71 -5.11 4.07 -19.76
N SER A 72 -3.95 3.44 -19.58
CA SER A 72 -3.16 3.48 -18.35
C SER A 72 -2.76 4.92 -18.01
N GLN A 73 -3.36 5.43 -16.94
CA GLN A 73 -2.86 6.57 -16.21
C GLN A 73 -1.55 6.17 -15.51
N GLY A 74 -0.45 6.15 -16.29
CA GLY A 74 0.96 6.37 -15.91
C GLY A 74 1.68 5.53 -14.85
N TYR A 75 1.00 4.74 -14.00
CA TYR A 75 1.68 4.06 -12.89
C TYR A 75 2.09 2.63 -13.28
N SER A 76 3.40 2.36 -13.26
CA SER A 76 3.92 1.02 -13.50
C SER A 76 3.72 0.14 -12.27
N VAL A 77 3.12 -1.05 -12.44
CA VAL A 77 2.99 -2.06 -11.37
C VAL A 77 4.34 -2.33 -10.71
N ALA A 78 5.42 -2.37 -11.49
CA ALA A 78 6.78 -2.56 -10.98
C ALA A 78 7.25 -1.44 -10.02
N GLN A 79 6.81 -0.18 -10.24
CA GLN A 79 7.13 0.94 -9.34
C GLN A 79 6.35 0.85 -8.03
N LEU A 80 5.08 0.43 -8.09
CA LEU A 80 4.26 0.18 -6.91
C LEU A 80 4.84 -0.97 -6.07
N GLU A 81 5.23 -2.08 -6.70
CA GLU A 81 5.89 -3.20 -6.03
C GLU A 81 7.21 -2.80 -5.38
N LYS A 82 8.01 -1.97 -6.08
CA LYS A 82 9.25 -1.43 -5.52
C LYS A 82 8.97 -0.59 -4.28
N ARG A 83 7.96 0.29 -4.32
CA ARG A 83 7.57 1.11 -3.17
C ARG A 83 7.10 0.27 -1.97
N ILE A 84 6.37 -0.82 -2.21
CA ILE A 84 5.98 -1.78 -1.17
C ILE A 84 7.23 -2.42 -0.54
N LYS A 85 8.19 -2.86 -1.36
CA LYS A 85 9.45 -3.45 -0.86
C LYS A 85 10.25 -2.46 -0.02
N ASP A 86 10.35 -1.20 -0.45
CA ASP A 86 11.04 -0.15 0.28
C ASP A 86 10.36 0.13 1.64
N LEU A 87 9.02 0.26 1.68
CA LEU A 87 8.27 0.44 2.93
C LEU A 87 8.39 -0.76 3.87
N CYS A 88 8.42 -1.98 3.33
CA CYS A 88 8.68 -3.18 4.12
C CYS A 88 10.08 -3.16 4.73
N ALA A 89 11.11 -2.82 3.95
CA ALA A 89 12.49 -2.75 4.43
C ALA A 89 12.69 -1.68 5.52
N GLU A 90 12.06 -0.51 5.36
CA GLU A 90 12.11 0.59 6.36
C GLU A 90 11.44 0.24 7.70
N ASN A 91 10.51 -0.71 7.68
CA ASN A 91 9.73 -1.12 8.86
C ASN A 91 10.05 -2.54 9.36
N GLY A 92 11.03 -3.22 8.74
CA GLY A 92 11.41 -4.59 9.09
C GLY A 92 10.31 -5.63 8.84
N LEU A 93 9.46 -5.38 7.84
CA LEU A 93 8.38 -6.28 7.40
C LEU A 93 8.87 -7.15 6.23
N ASP A 94 8.35 -8.37 6.12
CA ASP A 94 8.72 -9.25 5.01
C ASP A 94 7.89 -8.90 3.76
N ALA A 95 8.55 -8.41 2.71
CA ALA A 95 7.88 -7.99 1.48
C ALA A 95 7.27 -9.15 0.68
N SER A 96 7.73 -10.39 0.93
CA SER A 96 7.28 -11.60 0.23
C SER A 96 5.83 -11.96 0.56
N GLU A 97 5.34 -11.52 1.72
CA GLU A 97 3.93 -11.71 2.13
C GLU A 97 2.97 -10.82 1.33
N PHE A 98 3.48 -9.71 0.77
CA PHE A 98 2.65 -8.67 0.15
C PHE A 98 2.73 -8.65 -1.37
N VAL A 99 3.93 -8.85 -1.92
CA VAL A 99 4.17 -9.01 -3.36
C VAL A 99 4.18 -10.49 -3.67
N GLU A 100 2.99 -11.08 -3.82
CA GLU A 100 2.87 -12.36 -4.49
C GLU A 100 3.35 -12.15 -5.92
N VAL A 101 4.60 -12.54 -6.19
CA VAL A 101 5.05 -12.78 -7.55
C VAL A 101 4.01 -13.73 -8.13
N PRO A 102 3.26 -13.36 -9.18
CA PRO A 102 2.49 -14.36 -9.88
C PRO A 102 3.53 -15.28 -10.52
N SER A 103 3.91 -16.35 -9.81
CA SER A 103 4.47 -17.52 -10.44
C SER A 103 3.32 -18.09 -11.25
N ILE A 104 3.07 -17.49 -12.40
CA ILE A 104 2.46 -18.18 -13.52
C ILE A 104 3.47 -19.28 -13.80
N THR A 105 3.29 -20.42 -13.12
CA THR A 105 3.74 -21.70 -13.64
C THR A 105 2.95 -21.83 -14.93
N ASP A 106 3.61 -21.37 -15.98
CA ASP A 106 3.22 -21.49 -17.36
C ASP A 106 2.94 -22.97 -17.61
N GLY A 107 1.66 -23.34 -17.48
CA GLY A 107 1.16 -24.68 -17.79
C GLY A 107 1.09 -24.94 -19.28
N SER A 108 1.87 -24.23 -20.10
CA SER A 108 1.98 -24.48 -21.53
C SER A 108 3.05 -25.54 -21.79
N ASN A 109 2.74 -26.81 -21.47
CA ASN A 109 3.37 -27.98 -22.09
C ASN A 109 2.68 -29.29 -21.68
N LEU A 110 1.44 -29.47 -22.11
CA LEU A 110 0.87 -30.81 -22.33
C LEU A 110 0.23 -30.83 -23.72
N TRP A 111 1.09 -30.91 -24.74
CA TRP A 111 0.74 -31.44 -26.06
C TRP A 111 0.55 -32.95 -25.99
#